data_AF-M1A661-F1
#
_entry.id   AF-M1A661-F1
#
_cell.length_a   1.000
_cell.length_b   1.000
_cell.length_c   1.000
_cell.angle_alpha   90.00
_cell.angle_beta   90.00
_cell.angle_gamma   90.00
#
_symmetry.space_group_name_H-M   'P 1'
#
loop_
_entity.id
_entity.type
_entity.pdbx_description
1 polymer ?
#
loop_
_entity_poly.entity_id
_entity_poly.type
_entity_poly.pdbx_seq_one_letter_code
_entity_poly.pdbx_strand_id
1 'polypeptide(L)'
;MNFGENMESNVDFQIQDEAERLLKEIDLVMKNVENSEFYAGMHLDLKQNETMQKHFFRLLGSHSHVQVVIYGLGSIEYSFHSQFQLAVVLLLKRDFSDWIDSIVIYDPNMSLADIIVFKKLDLEVLTIDENCKRRAQRPTMFYMPDPYCYHIGNLLGANWSSSCLNRICLLTKSFCDRLTNTPRSGPDLEAVIRLERILPFTTEIDIKLSDSPMYANLFSGFAWHFFDVDTNIDIGKPGWYWLDIQRNLEEEFLEDMKSNMTSEEFAEIWGISRGFRRLRCNNVRPPPGWIKLNIYGIGRKGDQPGQYSGIFQDEKGTCLVRYKGDFDVEDNVIAGLEALRLGLARCVEGKPNAEKLIVESDDLTLVQYVNGRPEPNEKAMDKLKEIFVLLERLTCATVHYIYEEANEAARELALSDECPSNA
;
A
#
# COMPACT_ATOMS: atom_id res chain seq x y z
N MET A 1 -28.75 33.28 -29.50
CA MET A 1 -29.36 31.95 -29.29
C MET A 1 -28.47 31.21 -28.30
N ASN A 2 -28.95 31.01 -27.08
CA ASN A 2 -28.29 30.28 -25.99
C ASN A 2 -28.30 28.78 -26.31
N PHE A 3 -27.32 28.31 -27.06
CA PHE A 3 -27.16 26.87 -27.34
C PHE A 3 -26.51 26.12 -26.16
N GLY A 4 -25.79 26.80 -25.27
CA GLY A 4 -25.15 26.19 -24.09
C GLY A 4 -26.12 25.89 -22.95
N GLU A 5 -26.88 26.90 -22.49
CA GLU A 5 -27.84 26.74 -21.38
C GLU A 5 -28.94 25.71 -21.66
N ASN A 6 -29.42 25.62 -22.92
CA ASN A 6 -30.43 24.63 -23.31
C ASN A 6 -29.89 23.19 -23.39
N MET A 7 -28.58 23.00 -23.60
CA MET A 7 -27.99 21.66 -23.61
C MET A 7 -27.73 21.18 -22.19
N GLU A 8 -27.21 22.04 -21.30
CA GLU A 8 -27.05 21.70 -19.87
C GLU A 8 -28.39 21.39 -19.21
N SER A 9 -29.44 22.20 -19.46
CA SER A 9 -30.78 21.93 -18.91
C SER A 9 -31.39 20.62 -19.43
N ASN A 10 -31.09 20.23 -20.68
CA ASN A 10 -31.57 18.98 -21.26
C ASN A 10 -30.82 17.76 -20.70
N VAL A 11 -29.51 17.89 -20.43
CA VAL A 11 -28.71 16.84 -19.78
C VAL A 11 -29.16 16.65 -18.33
N ASP A 12 -29.38 17.73 -17.58
CA ASP A 12 -29.90 17.67 -16.21
C ASP A 12 -31.29 17.03 -16.15
N PHE A 13 -32.16 17.34 -17.12
CA PHE A 13 -33.47 16.72 -17.25
C PHE A 13 -33.38 15.21 -17.52
N GLN A 14 -32.42 14.77 -18.35
CA GLN A 14 -32.19 13.34 -18.63
C GLN A 14 -31.64 12.60 -17.41
N ILE A 15 -30.72 13.21 -16.65
CA ILE A 15 -30.15 12.61 -15.43
C ILE A 15 -31.23 12.43 -14.36
N GLN A 16 -32.14 13.40 -14.21
CA GLN A 16 -33.21 13.32 -13.23
C GLN A 16 -34.25 12.24 -13.59
N ASP A 17 -34.64 12.12 -14.86
CA ASP A 17 -35.52 11.06 -15.35
C ASP A 17 -34.90 9.67 -15.13
N GLU A 18 -33.60 9.55 -15.43
CA GLU A 18 -32.82 8.35 -15.20
C GLU A 18 -32.78 7.98 -13.70
N ALA A 19 -32.54 8.94 -12.81
CA ALA A 19 -32.60 8.71 -11.37
C ALA A 19 -34.00 8.28 -10.88
N GLU A 20 -35.07 8.80 -11.48
CA GLU A 20 -36.45 8.37 -11.17
C GLU A 20 -36.76 6.96 -11.68
N ARG A 21 -36.20 6.56 -12.83
CA ARG A 21 -36.25 5.19 -13.33
C ARG A 21 -35.51 4.25 -12.38
N LEU A 22 -34.28 4.59 -12.00
CA LEU A 22 -33.44 3.77 -11.11
C LEU A 22 -34.07 3.59 -9.73
N LEU A 23 -34.70 4.61 -9.16
CA LEU A 23 -35.43 4.45 -7.89
C LEU A 23 -36.53 3.38 -7.98
N LYS A 24 -37.32 3.38 -9.06
CA LYS A 24 -38.36 2.36 -9.28
C LYS A 24 -37.77 0.97 -9.44
N GLU A 25 -36.60 0.87 -10.07
CA GLU A 25 -35.87 -0.39 -10.20
C GLU A 25 -35.35 -0.88 -8.86
N ILE A 26 -34.75 -0.02 -8.04
CA ILE A 26 -34.31 -0.37 -6.69
C ILE A 26 -35.48 -0.84 -5.84
N ASP A 27 -36.64 -0.18 -5.88
CA ASP A 27 -37.84 -0.63 -5.17
C ASP A 27 -38.29 -2.04 -5.60
N LEU A 28 -38.19 -2.35 -6.90
CA LEU A 28 -38.52 -3.67 -7.44
C LEU A 28 -37.49 -4.71 -6.99
N VAL A 29 -36.21 -4.38 -7.08
CA VAL A 29 -35.10 -5.25 -6.66
C VAL A 29 -35.19 -5.52 -5.16
N MET A 30 -35.48 -4.52 -4.32
CA MET A 30 -35.71 -4.71 -2.88
C MET A 30 -36.83 -5.71 -2.61
N LYS A 31 -37.97 -5.61 -3.31
CA LYS A 31 -39.05 -6.62 -3.16
C LYS A 31 -38.61 -8.01 -3.59
N ASN A 32 -37.79 -8.13 -4.63
CA ASN A 32 -37.26 -9.42 -5.07
C ASN A 32 -36.26 -10.00 -4.04
N VAL A 33 -35.38 -9.17 -3.48
CA VAL A 33 -34.43 -9.58 -2.43
C VAL A 33 -35.18 -9.98 -1.17
N GLU A 34 -36.16 -9.21 -0.73
CA GLU A 34 -36.96 -9.48 0.47
C GLU A 34 -37.67 -10.84 0.41
N ASN A 35 -38.16 -11.24 -0.76
CA ASN A 35 -38.81 -12.53 -0.96
C ASN A 35 -37.83 -13.68 -1.27
N SER A 36 -36.52 -13.43 -1.27
CA SER A 36 -35.52 -14.44 -1.58
C SER A 36 -35.18 -15.33 -0.39
N GLU A 37 -34.94 -16.63 -0.66
CA GLU A 37 -34.42 -17.56 0.34
C GLU A 37 -33.05 -17.12 0.89
N PHE A 38 -32.25 -16.45 0.05
CA PHE A 38 -30.96 -15.89 0.43
C PHE A 38 -31.10 -14.86 1.56
N TYR A 39 -31.95 -13.85 1.36
CA TYR A 39 -32.14 -12.80 2.37
C TYR A 39 -32.85 -13.34 3.60
N ALA A 40 -33.83 -14.24 3.43
CA ALA A 40 -34.49 -14.91 4.55
C ALA A 40 -33.47 -15.68 5.43
N GLY A 41 -32.53 -16.40 4.81
CA GLY A 41 -31.44 -17.10 5.49
C GLY A 41 -30.50 -16.15 6.23
N MET A 42 -30.04 -15.08 5.56
CA MET A 42 -29.19 -14.05 6.18
C MET A 42 -29.88 -13.37 7.38
N HIS A 43 -31.15 -13.00 7.22
CA HIS A 43 -31.95 -12.38 8.27
C HIS A 43 -32.16 -13.35 9.45
N LEU A 44 -32.38 -14.64 9.18
CA LEU A 44 -32.47 -15.67 10.21
C LEU A 44 -31.15 -15.82 10.98
N ASP A 45 -30.02 -15.92 10.27
CA ASP A 45 -28.70 -16.04 10.87
C ASP A 45 -28.39 -14.81 11.77
N LEU A 46 -28.67 -13.59 11.30
CA LEU A 46 -28.52 -12.37 12.11
C LEU A 46 -29.41 -12.37 13.39
N LYS A 47 -30.57 -13.02 13.34
CA LYS A 47 -31.52 -13.09 14.47
C LYS A 47 -31.32 -14.29 15.40
N GLN A 48 -30.66 -15.36 14.98
CA GLN A 48 -30.64 -16.62 15.73
C GLN A 48 -29.24 -17.21 15.91
N ASN A 49 -28.24 -16.79 15.14
CA ASN A 49 -26.88 -17.28 15.31
C ASN A 49 -26.25 -16.65 16.55
N GLU A 50 -26.14 -17.44 17.63
CA GLU A 50 -25.60 -16.99 18.92
C GLU A 50 -24.19 -16.38 18.80
N THR A 51 -23.34 -16.94 17.92
CA THR A 51 -22.00 -16.42 17.68
C THR A 51 -22.05 -15.03 17.04
N MET A 52 -22.86 -14.85 15.99
CA MET A 52 -23.05 -13.54 15.34
C MET A 52 -23.61 -12.52 16.34
N GLN A 53 -24.65 -12.88 17.09
CA GLN A 53 -25.26 -12.01 18.09
C GLN A 53 -24.26 -11.57 19.15
N LYS A 54 -23.44 -12.49 19.66
CA LYS A 54 -22.39 -12.19 20.62
C LYS A 54 -21.38 -11.18 20.06
N HIS A 55 -20.98 -11.33 18.80
CA HIS A 55 -20.05 -10.40 18.17
C HIS A 55 -20.68 -9.01 17.94
N PHE A 56 -21.92 -8.92 17.46
CA PHE A 56 -22.61 -7.63 17.32
C PHE A 56 -22.86 -6.94 18.66
N PHE A 57 -23.23 -7.69 19.70
CA PHE A 57 -23.36 -7.15 21.06
C PHE A 57 -22.03 -6.55 21.55
N ARG A 58 -20.92 -7.25 21.34
CA ARG A 58 -19.58 -6.74 21.68
C ARG A 58 -19.21 -5.50 20.85
N LEU A 59 -19.47 -5.54 19.55
CA LEU A 59 -19.18 -4.45 18.60
C LEU A 59 -19.87 -3.15 19.03
N LEU A 60 -21.16 -3.24 19.38
CA LEU A 60 -21.97 -2.12 19.85
C LEU A 60 -21.45 -1.61 21.21
N GLY A 61 -21.15 -2.52 22.14
CA GLY A 61 -20.68 -2.17 23.47
C GLY A 61 -21.68 -1.28 24.20
N SER A 62 -21.29 -0.04 24.53
CA SER A 62 -22.19 0.96 25.13
C SER A 62 -22.98 1.79 24.12
N HIS A 63 -22.74 1.62 22.82
CA HIS A 63 -23.47 2.32 21.78
C HIS A 63 -24.72 1.52 21.40
N SER A 64 -25.74 2.20 20.91
CA SER A 64 -26.98 1.56 20.47
C SER A 64 -26.97 1.17 18.99
N HIS A 65 -26.16 1.84 18.15
CA HIS A 65 -26.18 1.63 16.71
C HIS A 65 -24.79 1.55 16.09
N VAL A 66 -24.72 0.88 14.94
CA VAL A 66 -23.60 0.92 14.01
C VAL A 66 -23.88 1.88 12.87
N GLN A 67 -22.82 2.53 12.37
CA GLN A 67 -22.83 3.15 11.05
C GLN A 67 -22.44 2.10 10.01
N VAL A 68 -23.12 2.05 8.87
CA VAL A 68 -22.69 1.26 7.72
C VAL A 68 -21.90 2.16 6.77
N VAL A 69 -20.74 1.70 6.33
CA VAL A 69 -19.93 2.36 5.31
C VAL A 69 -19.74 1.41 4.14
N ILE A 70 -20.27 1.78 2.98
CA ILE A 70 -20.17 1.02 1.75
C ILE A 70 -19.02 1.58 0.91
N TYR A 71 -18.03 0.75 0.59
CA TYR A 71 -16.99 1.06 -0.38
C TYR A 71 -17.04 0.06 -1.54
N GLY A 72 -16.95 0.57 -2.76
CA GLY A 72 -16.73 -0.31 -3.92
C GLY A 72 -17.99 -1.08 -4.34
N LEU A 73 -19.18 -0.48 -4.24
CA LEU A 73 -20.44 -1.12 -4.65
C LEU A 73 -20.56 -1.27 -6.19
N GLY A 74 -19.92 -0.39 -6.94
CA GLY A 74 -20.18 -0.12 -8.35
C GLY A 74 -21.39 0.79 -8.57
N SER A 75 -21.66 1.11 -9.84
CA SER A 75 -22.80 1.92 -10.26
C SER A 75 -24.10 1.13 -10.31
N ILE A 76 -25.17 1.64 -9.69
CA ILE A 76 -26.49 0.99 -9.77
C ILE A 76 -27.22 1.31 -11.07
N GLU A 77 -26.79 2.33 -11.81
CA GLU A 77 -27.26 2.61 -13.17
C GLU A 77 -26.88 1.51 -14.15
N TYR A 78 -25.64 1.02 -14.06
CA TYR A 78 -25.06 0.12 -15.07
C TYR A 78 -24.98 -1.35 -14.64
N SER A 79 -25.24 -1.66 -13.36
CA SER A 79 -24.98 -2.99 -12.81
C SER A 79 -26.13 -3.51 -11.95
N PHE A 80 -26.75 -4.60 -12.42
CA PHE A 80 -27.70 -5.37 -11.61
C PHE A 80 -27.04 -5.93 -10.33
N HIS A 81 -25.74 -6.26 -10.36
CA HIS A 81 -25.03 -6.71 -9.17
C HIS A 81 -25.04 -5.63 -8.08
N SER A 82 -24.74 -4.39 -8.46
CA SER A 82 -24.73 -3.24 -7.57
C SER A 82 -26.13 -2.92 -7.06
N GLN A 83 -27.16 -3.00 -7.91
CA GLN A 83 -28.56 -2.84 -7.50
C GLN A 83 -28.96 -3.90 -6.45
N PHE A 84 -28.65 -5.17 -6.70
CA PHE A 84 -28.99 -6.26 -5.79
C PHE A 84 -28.26 -6.13 -4.45
N GLN A 85 -26.96 -5.84 -4.48
CA GLN A 85 -26.15 -5.65 -3.27
C GLN A 85 -26.61 -4.44 -2.46
N LEU A 86 -26.97 -3.32 -3.10
CA LEU A 86 -27.57 -2.18 -2.42
C LEU A 86 -28.88 -2.56 -1.74
N ALA A 87 -29.76 -3.26 -2.46
CA ALA A 87 -31.05 -3.67 -1.95
C ALA A 87 -30.92 -4.53 -0.68
N VAL A 88 -29.93 -5.44 -0.61
CA VAL A 88 -29.62 -6.20 0.61
C VAL A 88 -29.29 -5.25 1.77
N VAL A 89 -28.39 -4.29 1.59
CA VAL A 89 -27.99 -3.38 2.68
C VAL A 89 -29.14 -2.46 3.11
N LEU A 90 -29.97 -2.00 2.17
CA LEU A 90 -31.17 -1.21 2.48
C LEU A 90 -32.18 -2.01 3.30
N LEU A 91 -32.41 -3.28 2.94
CA LEU A 91 -33.28 -4.17 3.71
C LEU A 91 -32.71 -4.46 5.10
N LEU A 92 -31.38 -4.66 5.22
CA LEU A 92 -30.73 -4.79 6.52
C LEU A 92 -30.98 -3.56 7.40
N LYS A 93 -30.77 -2.33 6.87
CA LYS A 93 -31.08 -1.10 7.60
C LYS A 93 -32.55 -1.03 8.03
N ARG A 94 -33.48 -1.44 7.16
CA ARG A 94 -34.92 -1.44 7.45
C ARG A 94 -35.27 -2.42 8.58
N ASP A 95 -34.83 -3.67 8.45
CA ASP A 95 -35.25 -4.79 9.31
C ASP A 95 -34.48 -4.83 10.65
N PHE A 96 -33.32 -4.18 10.69
CA PHE A 96 -32.45 -4.08 11.87
C PHE A 96 -32.19 -2.62 12.29
N SER A 97 -33.20 -1.76 12.08
CA SER A 97 -33.15 -0.33 12.42
C SER A 97 -32.91 -0.06 13.91
N ASP A 98 -33.16 -1.03 14.79
CA ASP A 98 -32.83 -0.96 16.21
C ASP A 98 -31.32 -0.86 16.50
N TRP A 99 -30.47 -1.27 15.55
CA TRP A 99 -29.01 -1.21 15.70
C TRP A 99 -28.25 -0.77 14.45
N ILE A 100 -28.90 -0.55 13.30
CA ILE A 100 -28.31 0.07 12.11
C ILE A 100 -28.89 1.48 11.95
N ASP A 101 -28.02 2.50 12.03
CA ASP A 101 -28.42 3.91 11.99
C ASP A 101 -28.27 4.53 10.58
N SER A 102 -27.05 4.93 10.23
CA SER A 102 -26.74 5.66 9.01
C SER A 102 -25.98 4.79 8.01
N ILE A 103 -26.23 5.00 6.73
CA ILE A 103 -25.44 4.40 5.64
C ILE A 103 -24.67 5.53 4.95
N VAL A 104 -23.37 5.33 4.83
CA VAL A 104 -22.47 6.16 4.05
C VAL A 104 -21.97 5.36 2.87
N ILE A 105 -21.88 5.96 1.68
CA ILE A 105 -21.48 5.26 0.47
C ILE A 105 -20.43 6.05 -0.32
N TYR A 106 -19.48 5.31 -0.89
CA TYR A 106 -18.55 5.80 -1.90
C TYR A 106 -18.19 4.72 -2.90
N ASP A 107 -18.23 5.08 -4.18
CA ASP A 107 -17.61 4.32 -5.26
C ASP A 107 -17.10 5.30 -6.33
N PRO A 108 -15.88 5.12 -6.87
CA PRO A 108 -15.37 5.98 -7.93
C PRO A 108 -16.17 5.90 -9.25
N ASN A 109 -16.97 4.84 -9.44
CA ASN A 109 -17.78 4.61 -10.63
C ASN A 109 -19.23 5.12 -10.49
N MET A 110 -19.61 5.77 -9.38
CA MET A 110 -20.98 6.30 -9.24
C MET A 110 -21.29 7.32 -10.35
N SER A 111 -22.40 7.12 -11.03
CA SER A 111 -22.93 8.11 -11.97
C SER A 111 -23.64 9.25 -11.23
N LEU A 112 -23.97 10.31 -11.96
CA LEU A 112 -24.78 11.41 -11.40
C LEU A 112 -26.19 10.93 -10.99
N ALA A 113 -26.77 9.98 -11.73
CA ALA A 113 -28.05 9.38 -11.38
C ALA A 113 -27.94 8.56 -10.09
N ASP A 114 -26.86 7.76 -9.93
CA ASP A 114 -26.58 7.02 -8.69
C ASP A 114 -26.56 7.95 -7.47
N ILE A 115 -25.82 9.07 -7.56
CA ILE A 115 -25.69 10.05 -6.47
C ILE A 115 -27.07 10.64 -6.09
N ILE A 116 -27.92 10.93 -7.07
CA ILE A 116 -29.28 11.43 -6.82
C ILE A 116 -30.12 10.36 -6.13
N VAL A 117 -30.07 9.11 -6.61
CA VAL A 117 -30.80 7.98 -6.04
C VAL A 117 -30.38 7.75 -4.59
N PHE A 118 -29.08 7.70 -4.29
CA PHE A 118 -28.57 7.51 -2.94
C PHE A 118 -29.05 8.61 -1.98
N LYS A 119 -29.03 9.87 -2.40
CA LYS A 119 -29.58 10.97 -1.58
C LYS A 119 -31.08 10.83 -1.36
N LYS A 120 -31.84 10.43 -2.37
CA LYS A 120 -33.29 10.18 -2.24
C LYS A 120 -33.61 8.99 -1.32
N LEU A 121 -32.68 8.04 -1.19
CA LEU A 121 -32.75 6.88 -0.29
C LEU A 121 -32.17 7.17 1.12
N ASP A 122 -31.85 8.43 1.44
CA ASP A 122 -31.28 8.84 2.74
C ASP A 122 -29.90 8.22 3.04
N LEU A 123 -29.07 8.06 2.00
CA LEU A 123 -27.66 7.68 2.11
C LEU A 123 -26.78 8.92 2.07
N GLU A 124 -25.76 8.95 2.93
CA GLU A 124 -24.71 9.94 2.87
C GLU A 124 -23.70 9.57 1.77
N VAL A 125 -23.63 10.37 0.71
CA VAL A 125 -22.69 10.16 -0.40
C VAL A 125 -21.40 10.91 -0.15
N LEU A 126 -20.27 10.19 -0.09
CA LEU A 126 -18.96 10.81 0.01
C LEU A 126 -18.53 11.37 -1.35
N THR A 127 -17.91 12.54 -1.32
CA THR A 127 -17.41 13.25 -2.51
C THR A 127 -15.90 13.19 -2.65
N ILE A 128 -15.22 12.62 -1.64
CA ILE A 128 -13.76 12.52 -1.58
C ILE A 128 -13.41 11.03 -1.44
N ASP A 129 -12.49 10.57 -2.27
CA ASP A 129 -11.91 9.24 -2.14
C ASP A 129 -11.07 9.15 -0.86
N GLU A 130 -11.57 8.42 0.12
CA GLU A 130 -10.83 8.12 1.35
C GLU A 130 -9.82 6.98 1.14
N ASN A 131 -9.80 6.34 -0.03
CA ASN A 131 -8.98 5.18 -0.37
C ASN A 131 -9.11 4.05 0.67
N CYS A 132 -10.33 3.86 1.18
CA CYS A 132 -10.68 2.96 2.28
C CYS A 132 -9.94 3.22 3.60
N LYS A 133 -9.33 4.41 3.82
CA LYS A 133 -8.56 4.75 5.03
C LYS A 133 -9.40 5.41 6.13
N ARG A 134 -10.69 5.12 6.18
CA ARG A 134 -11.58 5.66 7.21
C ARG A 134 -11.28 5.00 8.55
N ARG A 135 -10.89 5.84 9.52
CA ARG A 135 -10.79 5.44 10.92
C ARG A 135 -12.16 5.50 11.59
N ALA A 136 -12.65 4.37 12.07
CA ALA A 136 -13.91 4.27 12.79
C ALA A 136 -13.86 5.06 14.10
N GLN A 137 -14.78 6.01 14.26
CA GLN A 137 -14.94 6.80 15.48
C GLN A 137 -16.00 6.21 16.43
N ARG A 138 -16.89 5.38 15.88
CA ARG A 138 -18.00 4.70 16.54
C ARG A 138 -18.11 3.27 15.98
N PRO A 139 -18.95 2.38 16.54
CA PRO A 139 -19.19 1.07 15.96
C PRO A 139 -19.55 1.20 14.47
N THR A 140 -18.78 0.54 13.61
CA THR A 140 -18.89 0.71 12.16
C THR A 140 -18.87 -0.63 11.45
N MET A 141 -19.87 -0.88 10.62
CA MET A 141 -19.89 -2.00 9.68
C MET A 141 -19.38 -1.51 8.33
N PHE A 142 -18.29 -2.08 7.84
CA PHE A 142 -17.81 -1.82 6.48
C PHE A 142 -18.36 -2.89 5.54
N TYR A 143 -19.13 -2.47 4.54
CA TYR A 143 -19.56 -3.33 3.45
C TYR A 143 -18.68 -3.09 2.23
N MET A 144 -17.92 -4.11 1.83
CA MET A 144 -16.94 -4.03 0.75
C MET A 144 -17.15 -5.25 -0.15
N PRO A 145 -17.95 -5.14 -1.23
CA PRO A 145 -18.35 -6.31 -2.01
C PRO A 145 -17.20 -7.03 -2.73
N ASP A 146 -16.32 -6.26 -3.39
CA ASP A 146 -15.16 -6.84 -4.07
C ASP A 146 -13.90 -5.97 -3.95
N PRO A 147 -13.36 -5.82 -2.74
CA PRO A 147 -12.18 -4.99 -2.52
C PRO A 147 -10.92 -5.68 -3.05
N TYR A 148 -10.03 -4.91 -3.69
CA TYR A 148 -8.63 -5.32 -3.85
C TYR A 148 -7.95 -5.50 -2.48
N CYS A 149 -6.85 -6.26 -2.43
CA CYS A 149 -6.12 -6.52 -1.19
C CYS A 149 -5.70 -5.22 -0.48
N TYR A 150 -5.15 -4.25 -1.23
CA TYR A 150 -4.79 -2.95 -0.67
C TYR A 150 -5.96 -2.16 -0.07
N HIS A 151 -7.22 -2.35 -0.53
CA HIS A 151 -8.38 -1.69 0.08
C HIS A 151 -8.63 -2.21 1.50
N ILE A 152 -8.58 -3.53 1.69
CA ILE A 152 -8.66 -4.14 3.03
C ILE A 152 -7.46 -3.73 3.87
N GLY A 153 -6.25 -3.76 3.29
CA GLY A 153 -5.03 -3.33 3.97
C GLY A 153 -5.06 -1.87 4.43
N ASN A 154 -5.65 -0.97 3.64
CA ASN A 154 -5.84 0.44 4.00
C ASN A 154 -6.82 0.61 5.15
N LEU A 155 -7.95 -0.11 5.12
CA LEU A 155 -8.96 -0.07 6.17
C LEU A 155 -8.41 -0.60 7.50
N LEU A 156 -7.75 -1.77 7.46
CA LEU A 156 -7.08 -2.34 8.63
C LEU A 156 -6.01 -1.37 9.15
N GLY A 157 -5.19 -0.79 8.26
CA GLY A 157 -4.13 0.15 8.62
C GLY A 157 -4.65 1.41 9.32
N ALA A 158 -5.73 2.01 8.82
CA ALA A 158 -6.36 3.18 9.43
C ALA A 158 -6.96 2.90 10.82
N ASN A 159 -7.25 1.63 11.12
CA ASN A 159 -7.86 1.18 12.36
C ASN A 159 -6.92 0.32 13.21
N TRP A 160 -5.60 0.28 12.93
CA TRP A 160 -4.66 -0.71 13.50
C TRP A 160 -4.35 -0.50 15.00
N SER A 161 -5.33 -0.79 15.85
CA SER A 161 -5.26 -0.79 17.31
C SER A 161 -6.39 -1.67 17.83
N SER A 162 -6.20 -2.33 18.97
CA SER A 162 -7.24 -3.14 19.61
C SER A 162 -8.54 -2.35 19.81
N SER A 163 -8.43 -1.08 20.24
CA SER A 163 -9.58 -0.20 20.45
C SER A 163 -10.38 0.13 19.19
N CYS A 164 -9.74 0.23 18.02
CA CYS A 164 -10.44 0.56 16.78
C CYS A 164 -10.90 -0.71 16.05
N LEU A 165 -10.07 -1.76 15.97
CA LEU A 165 -10.44 -3.02 15.31
C LEU A 165 -11.63 -3.70 15.99
N ASN A 166 -11.70 -3.71 17.33
CA ASN A 166 -12.83 -4.30 18.03
C ASN A 166 -14.15 -3.50 17.88
N ARG A 167 -14.10 -2.31 17.27
CA ARG A 167 -15.27 -1.46 16.97
C ARG A 167 -15.70 -1.52 15.52
N ILE A 168 -15.07 -2.38 14.71
CA ILE A 168 -15.45 -2.56 13.32
C ILE A 168 -15.85 -4.01 13.04
N CYS A 169 -16.78 -4.20 12.13
CA CYS A 169 -17.00 -5.49 11.47
C CYS A 169 -17.00 -5.28 9.95
N LEU A 170 -16.64 -6.32 9.20
CA LEU A 170 -16.67 -6.25 7.74
C LEU A 170 -17.64 -7.29 7.19
N LEU A 171 -18.32 -6.91 6.12
CA LEU A 171 -19.05 -7.80 5.24
C LEU A 171 -18.38 -7.71 3.86
N THR A 172 -17.60 -8.72 3.51
CA THR A 172 -16.72 -8.77 2.33
C THR A 172 -16.38 -10.22 1.99
N LYS A 173 -15.64 -10.46 0.91
CA LYS A 173 -15.03 -11.77 0.63
C LYS A 173 -14.04 -12.18 1.73
N SER A 174 -13.97 -13.48 2.03
CA SER A 174 -13.10 -14.10 3.03
C SER A 174 -11.64 -13.64 2.91
N PHE A 175 -10.99 -13.40 4.05
CA PHE A 175 -9.57 -13.09 4.08
C PHE A 175 -8.72 -14.29 3.69
N CYS A 176 -9.15 -15.51 4.03
CA CYS A 176 -8.47 -16.74 3.64
C CYS A 176 -8.38 -16.86 2.12
N ASP A 177 -9.50 -16.68 1.42
CA ASP A 177 -9.56 -16.68 -0.04
C ASP A 177 -8.74 -15.53 -0.65
N ARG A 178 -8.70 -14.37 0.01
CA ARG A 178 -7.90 -13.24 -0.47
C ARG A 178 -6.40 -13.52 -0.35
N LEU A 179 -5.96 -14.11 0.76
CA LEU A 179 -4.56 -14.44 1.02
C LEU A 179 -4.03 -15.53 0.09
N THR A 180 -4.82 -16.56 -0.24
CA THR A 180 -4.41 -17.60 -1.19
C THR A 180 -4.19 -17.07 -2.61
N ASN A 181 -4.92 -16.01 -2.99
CA ASN A 181 -4.88 -15.45 -4.34
C ASN A 181 -4.00 -14.20 -4.48
N THR A 182 -3.45 -13.66 -3.38
CA THR A 182 -2.61 -12.45 -3.42
C THR A 182 -1.16 -12.81 -3.15
N PRO A 183 -0.22 -12.47 -4.05
CA PRO A 183 1.19 -12.71 -3.80
C PRO A 183 1.68 -11.88 -2.62
N ARG A 184 2.55 -12.48 -1.80
CA ARG A 184 3.20 -11.83 -0.66
C ARG A 184 4.40 -10.99 -1.13
N SER A 185 4.20 -10.11 -2.10
CA SER A 185 5.26 -9.27 -2.68
C SER A 185 4.69 -8.01 -3.33
N GLY A 186 5.56 -7.07 -3.68
CA GLY A 186 5.19 -5.88 -4.44
C GLY A 186 4.29 -4.89 -3.68
N PRO A 187 3.36 -4.19 -4.36
CA PRO A 187 2.60 -3.09 -3.77
C PRO A 187 1.59 -3.54 -2.70
N ASP A 188 1.16 -4.81 -2.73
CA ASP A 188 0.21 -5.38 -1.78
C ASP A 188 0.86 -6.02 -0.55
N LEU A 189 2.20 -6.14 -0.50
CA LEU A 189 2.94 -6.78 0.60
C LEU A 189 2.46 -6.29 1.98
N GLU A 190 2.30 -4.97 2.08
CA GLU A 190 1.86 -4.33 3.31
C GLU A 190 0.44 -4.76 3.73
N ALA A 191 -0.47 -4.86 2.77
CA ALA A 191 -1.84 -5.30 3.00
C ALA A 191 -1.90 -6.78 3.39
N VAL A 192 -1.14 -7.63 2.68
CA VAL A 192 -1.03 -9.06 2.95
C VAL A 192 -0.53 -9.30 4.38
N ILE A 193 0.54 -8.62 4.81
CA ILE A 193 1.05 -8.77 6.18
C ILE A 193 0.02 -8.32 7.22
N ARG A 194 -0.75 -7.24 6.99
CA ARG A 194 -1.85 -6.85 7.90
C ARG A 194 -2.90 -7.95 7.99
N LEU A 195 -3.32 -8.52 6.87
CA LEU A 195 -4.28 -9.61 6.81
C LEU A 195 -3.78 -10.85 7.57
N GLU A 196 -2.54 -11.30 7.31
CA GLU A 196 -1.90 -12.41 8.02
C GLU A 196 -1.88 -12.18 9.54
N ARG A 197 -1.57 -10.96 9.98
CA ARG A 197 -1.44 -10.61 11.40
C ARG A 197 -2.78 -10.48 12.12
N ILE A 198 -3.84 -10.06 11.42
CA ILE A 198 -5.17 -9.93 12.03
C ILE A 198 -5.97 -11.24 12.01
N LEU A 199 -5.65 -12.16 11.10
CA LEU A 199 -6.38 -13.42 10.92
C LEU A 199 -6.55 -14.23 12.23
N PRO A 200 -5.52 -14.38 13.11
CA PRO A 200 -5.68 -15.09 14.39
C PRO A 200 -6.68 -14.45 15.35
N PHE A 201 -7.01 -13.17 15.17
CA PHE A 201 -7.97 -12.42 15.97
C PHE A 201 -9.29 -12.20 15.22
N THR A 202 -9.46 -12.80 14.05
CA THR A 202 -10.64 -12.62 13.20
C THR A 202 -11.52 -13.86 13.29
N THR A 203 -12.81 -13.66 13.58
CA THR A 203 -13.83 -14.69 13.39
C THR A 203 -14.54 -14.42 12.08
N GLU A 204 -14.38 -15.33 11.12
CA GLU A 204 -15.12 -15.34 9.85
C GLU A 204 -16.38 -16.21 9.97
N ILE A 205 -17.52 -15.68 9.54
CA ILE A 205 -18.80 -16.40 9.49
C ILE A 205 -19.34 -16.28 8.07
N ASP A 206 -19.23 -17.37 7.32
CA ASP A 206 -19.64 -17.45 5.92
C ASP A 206 -21.14 -17.17 5.74
N ILE A 207 -21.48 -16.51 4.64
CA ILE A 207 -22.87 -16.35 4.22
C ILE A 207 -23.31 -17.64 3.53
N LYS A 208 -24.35 -18.29 4.07
CA LYS A 208 -24.95 -19.45 3.44
C LYS A 208 -25.67 -19.02 2.17
N LEU A 209 -25.22 -19.56 1.05
CA LEU A 209 -25.87 -19.38 -0.25
C LEU A 209 -26.80 -20.57 -0.50
N SER A 210 -27.97 -20.32 -1.10
CA SER A 210 -28.77 -21.40 -1.65
C SER A 210 -28.15 -21.92 -2.96
N ASP A 211 -28.64 -23.04 -3.48
CA ASP A 211 -28.14 -23.67 -4.72
C ASP A 211 -28.35 -22.83 -5.99
N SER A 212 -28.86 -21.60 -5.87
CA SER A 212 -29.06 -20.68 -6.98
C SER A 212 -27.72 -20.14 -7.52
N PRO A 213 -27.40 -20.35 -8.81
CA PRO A 213 -26.20 -19.81 -9.44
C PRO A 213 -26.11 -18.28 -9.39
N MET A 214 -27.26 -17.59 -9.30
CA MET A 214 -27.30 -16.13 -9.21
C MET A 214 -26.67 -15.64 -7.90
N TYR A 215 -27.02 -16.23 -6.76
CA TYR A 215 -26.44 -15.82 -5.47
C TYR A 215 -24.97 -16.19 -5.36
N ALA A 216 -24.56 -17.33 -5.94
CA ALA A 216 -23.16 -17.69 -6.08
C ALA A 216 -22.39 -16.59 -6.84
N ASN A 217 -22.92 -16.08 -7.96
CA ASN A 217 -22.25 -15.01 -8.69
C ASN A 217 -22.16 -13.69 -7.91
N LEU A 218 -23.17 -13.38 -7.08
CA LEU A 218 -23.26 -12.10 -6.36
C LEU A 218 -22.49 -12.07 -5.03
N PHE A 219 -22.41 -13.22 -4.35
CA PHE A 219 -21.95 -13.32 -2.95
C PHE A 219 -20.98 -14.50 -2.72
N SER A 220 -20.42 -15.11 -3.76
CA SER A 220 -19.41 -16.17 -3.59
C SER A 220 -18.23 -15.69 -2.73
N GLY A 221 -17.92 -16.49 -1.71
CA GLY A 221 -16.86 -16.24 -0.75
C GLY A 221 -17.15 -15.14 0.25
N PHE A 222 -18.38 -14.58 0.30
CA PHE A 222 -18.69 -13.54 1.29
C PHE A 222 -18.80 -14.12 2.70
N ALA A 223 -18.24 -13.36 3.65
CA ALA A 223 -18.29 -13.67 5.07
C ALA A 223 -18.44 -12.38 5.91
N TRP A 224 -18.96 -12.56 7.11
CA TRP A 224 -18.87 -11.58 8.18
C TRP A 224 -17.53 -11.73 8.89
N HIS A 225 -16.83 -10.62 9.14
CA HIS A 225 -15.54 -10.61 9.81
C HIS A 225 -15.66 -9.78 11.09
N PHE A 226 -15.40 -10.43 12.23
CA PHE A 226 -15.41 -9.79 13.54
C PHE A 226 -14.03 -9.91 14.18
N PHE A 227 -13.53 -8.80 14.74
CA PHE A 227 -12.23 -8.77 15.39
C PHE A 227 -12.35 -8.92 16.91
N ASP A 228 -11.44 -9.69 17.50
CA ASP A 228 -11.29 -9.90 18.94
C ASP A 228 -9.83 -9.76 19.38
N VAL A 229 -9.32 -8.54 19.28
CA VAL A 229 -7.95 -8.22 19.69
C VAL A 229 -7.96 -7.90 21.18
N ASP A 230 -7.20 -8.66 21.99
CA ASP A 230 -7.04 -8.36 23.41
C ASP A 230 -6.50 -6.93 23.59
N THR A 231 -7.17 -6.13 24.44
CA THR A 231 -6.79 -4.75 24.72
C THR A 231 -5.40 -4.61 25.34
N ASN A 232 -4.88 -5.68 25.95
CA ASN A 232 -3.52 -5.71 26.50
C ASN A 232 -2.45 -5.99 25.44
N ILE A 233 -2.85 -6.48 24.25
CA ILE A 233 -1.95 -6.66 23.11
C ILE A 233 -1.85 -5.33 22.37
N ASP A 234 -0.69 -4.70 22.46
CA ASP A 234 -0.34 -3.57 21.62
C ASP A 234 0.07 -4.07 20.22
N ILE A 235 -0.94 -4.39 19.39
CA ILE A 235 -0.73 -4.75 17.98
C ILE A 235 -0.12 -3.61 17.15
N GLY A 236 -0.17 -2.38 17.67
CA GLY A 236 0.41 -1.18 17.05
C GLY A 236 1.87 -0.96 17.45
N LYS A 237 2.40 -1.72 18.41
CA LYS A 237 3.79 -1.59 18.84
C LYS A 237 4.71 -1.83 17.63
N PRO A 238 5.72 -0.96 17.39
CA PRO A 238 6.59 -1.03 16.21
C PRO A 238 7.25 -2.40 15.95
N GLY A 239 7.26 -3.32 16.91
CA GLY A 239 7.83 -4.65 16.75
C GLY A 239 6.98 -5.70 16.02
N TRP A 240 5.67 -5.53 15.87
CA TRP A 240 4.78 -6.64 15.43
C TRP A 240 4.39 -6.65 13.96
N TYR A 241 4.60 -5.55 13.25
CA TYR A 241 4.08 -5.39 11.91
C TYR A 241 5.11 -4.69 11.03
N TRP A 242 5.61 -3.55 11.50
CA TRP A 242 6.64 -2.81 10.79
C TRP A 242 7.95 -3.60 10.64
N LEU A 243 8.42 -4.25 11.70
CA LEU A 243 9.60 -5.12 11.64
C LEU A 243 9.41 -6.26 10.65
N ASP A 244 8.21 -6.83 10.52
CA ASP A 244 7.98 -7.92 9.57
C ASP A 244 8.01 -7.42 8.14
N ILE A 245 7.45 -6.26 7.85
CA ILE A 245 7.49 -5.71 6.49
C ILE A 245 8.94 -5.36 6.12
N GLN A 246 9.69 -4.76 7.05
CA GLN A 246 11.11 -4.51 6.85
C GLN A 246 11.85 -5.84 6.62
N ARG A 247 11.67 -6.83 7.50
CA ARG A 247 12.30 -8.15 7.35
C ARG A 247 11.93 -8.85 6.06
N ASN A 248 10.68 -8.78 5.61
CA ASN A 248 10.28 -9.39 4.33
C ASN A 248 10.95 -8.70 3.16
N LEU A 249 11.02 -7.36 3.14
CA LEU A 249 11.76 -6.64 2.10
C LEU A 249 13.25 -6.95 2.13
N GLU A 250 13.82 -7.10 3.33
CA GLU A 250 15.20 -7.56 3.51
C GLU A 250 15.38 -9.00 3.02
N GLU A 251 14.45 -9.91 3.34
CA GLU A 251 14.49 -11.32 2.91
C GLU A 251 14.34 -11.44 1.39
N GLU A 252 13.37 -10.76 0.76
CA GLU A 252 13.22 -10.69 -0.70
C GLU A 252 14.49 -10.13 -1.36
N PHE A 253 15.00 -9.01 -0.84
CA PHE A 253 16.25 -8.43 -1.33
C PHE A 253 17.42 -9.41 -1.19
N LEU A 254 17.55 -10.09 -0.06
CA LEU A 254 18.61 -11.07 0.19
C LEU A 254 18.45 -12.34 -0.65
N GLU A 255 17.24 -12.80 -0.93
CA GLU A 255 16.95 -13.94 -1.81
C GLU A 255 17.36 -13.62 -3.25
N ASP A 256 16.93 -12.45 -3.73
CA ASP A 256 17.35 -11.91 -5.01
C ASP A 256 18.88 -11.85 -5.12
N MET A 257 19.53 -11.32 -4.10
CA MET A 257 20.99 -11.25 -3.99
C MET A 257 21.73 -12.60 -3.91
N LYS A 258 21.07 -13.66 -3.44
CA LYS A 258 21.63 -15.02 -3.42
C LYS A 258 21.47 -15.73 -4.76
N SER A 259 20.59 -15.24 -5.64
CA SER A 259 20.43 -15.77 -6.99
C SER A 259 21.63 -15.41 -7.89
N ASN A 260 21.71 -16.02 -9.07
CA ASN A 260 22.72 -15.70 -10.09
C ASN A 260 22.27 -14.53 -10.99
N MET A 261 21.59 -13.53 -10.43
CA MET A 261 21.10 -12.39 -11.19
C MET A 261 22.24 -11.50 -11.71
N THR A 262 22.07 -10.96 -12.92
CA THR A 262 22.97 -9.98 -13.52
C THR A 262 22.72 -8.58 -12.96
N SER A 263 23.69 -7.67 -13.16
CA SER A 263 23.54 -6.27 -12.77
C SER A 263 22.31 -5.62 -13.41
N GLU A 264 21.96 -5.98 -14.65
CA GLU A 264 20.77 -5.49 -15.36
C GLU A 264 19.47 -5.96 -14.70
N GLU A 265 19.37 -7.25 -14.35
CA GLU A 265 18.20 -7.81 -13.68
C GLU A 265 17.95 -7.12 -12.33
N PHE A 266 19.01 -6.86 -11.57
CA PHE A 266 18.91 -6.08 -10.33
C PHE A 266 18.45 -4.64 -10.57
N ALA A 267 18.98 -3.97 -11.60
CA ALA A 267 18.59 -2.61 -11.94
C ALA A 267 17.11 -2.52 -12.33
N GLU A 268 16.57 -3.56 -12.98
CA GLU A 268 15.14 -3.64 -13.33
C GLU A 268 14.24 -3.82 -12.10
N ILE A 269 14.64 -4.64 -11.13
CA ILE A 269 13.82 -4.92 -9.94
C ILE A 269 13.96 -3.81 -8.90
N TRP A 270 15.19 -3.47 -8.52
CA TRP A 270 15.49 -2.61 -7.37
C TRP A 270 15.95 -1.20 -7.76
N GLY A 271 16.39 -0.99 -8.99
CA GLY A 271 16.78 0.35 -9.49
C GLY A 271 15.60 1.29 -9.72
N ILE A 272 14.38 0.75 -9.81
CA ILE A 272 13.13 1.51 -10.06
C ILE A 272 12.31 1.68 -8.77
N SER A 273 12.29 0.66 -7.92
CA SER A 273 11.42 0.60 -6.74
C SER A 273 12.06 1.29 -5.53
N ARG A 274 11.47 2.41 -5.07
CA ARG A 274 11.93 3.08 -3.85
C ARG A 274 11.44 2.44 -2.56
N GLY A 275 10.34 1.67 -2.62
CA GLY A 275 9.59 1.26 -1.44
C GLY A 275 9.09 2.44 -0.60
N PHE A 276 8.33 2.15 0.45
CA PHE A 276 7.86 3.18 1.39
C PHE A 276 9.02 3.64 2.29
N ARG A 277 9.18 4.96 2.50
CA ARG A 277 10.23 5.55 3.38
C ARG A 277 10.35 4.85 4.72
N ARG A 278 9.22 4.62 5.38
CA ARG A 278 9.17 3.92 6.68
C ARG A 278 9.82 2.54 6.66
N LEU A 279 9.93 1.88 5.51
CA LEU A 279 10.47 0.52 5.37
C LEU A 279 11.93 0.48 4.91
N ARG A 280 12.44 1.58 4.34
CA ARG A 280 13.80 1.69 3.78
C ARG A 280 14.66 2.77 4.44
N CYS A 281 14.26 3.22 5.62
CA CYS A 281 15.03 4.20 6.40
C CYS A 281 16.09 3.56 7.32
N ASN A 282 16.25 2.23 7.28
CA ASN A 282 17.25 1.51 8.07
C ASN A 282 18.31 0.87 7.17
N ASN A 283 19.55 0.86 7.65
CA ASN A 283 20.64 0.18 6.96
C ASN A 283 20.51 -1.35 7.09
N VAL A 284 20.48 -2.05 5.96
CA VAL A 284 20.36 -3.51 5.85
C VAL A 284 21.72 -4.14 5.57
N ARG A 285 22.16 -5.17 6.29
CA ARG A 285 23.46 -5.78 5.99
C ARG A 285 23.46 -6.53 4.65
N PRO A 286 24.57 -6.50 3.88
CA PRO A 286 24.65 -7.29 2.65
C PRO A 286 24.71 -8.80 2.97
N PRO A 287 24.28 -9.68 2.05
CA PRO A 287 24.39 -11.13 2.20
C PRO A 287 25.85 -11.60 2.21
N PRO A 288 26.11 -12.83 2.68
CA PRO A 288 27.46 -13.36 2.68
C PRO A 288 28.13 -13.34 1.30
N GLY A 289 29.39 -12.89 1.25
CA GLY A 289 30.15 -12.74 0.01
C GLY A 289 29.85 -11.47 -0.81
N TRP A 290 28.98 -10.58 -0.33
CA TRP A 290 28.76 -9.26 -0.91
C TRP A 290 29.43 -8.16 -0.09
N ILE A 291 29.90 -7.13 -0.78
CA ILE A 291 30.38 -5.90 -0.16
C ILE A 291 29.36 -4.80 -0.44
N LYS A 292 29.01 -4.03 0.60
CA LYS A 292 28.19 -2.84 0.48
C LYS A 292 29.07 -1.60 0.40
N LEU A 293 28.69 -0.65 -0.46
CA LEU A 293 29.26 0.68 -0.56
C LEU A 293 28.14 1.72 -0.42
N ASN A 294 28.11 2.44 0.70
CA ASN A 294 27.28 3.64 0.85
C ASN A 294 28.04 4.83 0.28
N ILE A 295 27.44 5.58 -0.64
CA ILE A 295 28.02 6.79 -1.23
C ILE A 295 27.18 8.02 -0.88
N TYR A 296 27.84 9.16 -0.78
CA TYR A 296 27.19 10.45 -0.58
C TYR A 296 27.95 11.55 -1.32
N GLY A 297 27.22 12.52 -1.86
CA GLY A 297 27.77 13.70 -2.53
C GLY A 297 26.88 14.92 -2.33
N ILE A 298 27.51 16.06 -2.05
CA ILE A 298 26.83 17.35 -1.91
C ILE A 298 27.62 18.43 -2.65
N GLY A 299 26.99 19.08 -3.61
CA GLY A 299 27.51 20.27 -4.27
C GLY A 299 27.32 21.51 -3.41
N ARG A 300 28.23 22.48 -3.52
CA ARG A 300 28.16 23.76 -2.80
C ARG A 300 28.34 24.91 -3.79
N LYS A 301 27.61 26.00 -3.55
CA LYS A 301 27.69 27.22 -4.36
C LYS A 301 28.74 28.18 -3.80
N GLY A 302 29.34 28.98 -4.68
CA GLY A 302 30.34 29.98 -4.32
C GLY A 302 31.72 29.35 -4.04
N ASP A 303 32.50 29.96 -3.14
CA ASP A 303 33.91 29.56 -2.92
C ASP A 303 34.09 28.29 -2.06
N GLN A 304 33.01 27.60 -1.69
CA GLN A 304 33.09 26.35 -0.94
C GLN A 304 33.07 25.16 -1.91
N PRO A 305 34.05 24.24 -1.85
CA PRO A 305 34.03 23.07 -2.70
C PRO A 305 32.89 22.13 -2.30
N GLY A 306 32.34 21.42 -3.29
CA GLY A 306 31.46 20.29 -3.04
C GLY A 306 32.24 19.15 -2.37
N GLN A 307 31.53 18.29 -1.66
CA GLN A 307 32.11 17.20 -0.88
C GLN A 307 31.48 15.88 -1.28
N TYR A 308 32.26 14.81 -1.16
CA TYR A 308 31.79 13.47 -1.46
C TYR A 308 32.47 12.46 -0.52
N SER A 309 31.84 11.30 -0.34
CA SER A 309 32.39 10.23 0.48
C SER A 309 31.81 8.87 0.12
N GLY A 310 32.48 7.82 0.56
CA GLY A 310 31.89 6.50 0.61
C GLY A 310 32.48 5.58 1.67
N ILE A 311 31.66 4.62 2.10
CA ILE A 311 31.97 3.68 3.17
C ILE A 311 31.68 2.26 2.68
N PHE A 312 32.70 1.41 2.72
CA PHE A 312 32.59 -0.01 2.44
C PHE A 312 32.28 -0.79 3.72
N GLN A 313 31.31 -1.70 3.65
CA GLN A 313 30.90 -2.58 4.75
C GLN A 313 30.85 -4.04 4.30
N ASP A 314 31.28 -4.94 5.17
CA ASP A 314 31.10 -6.39 4.99
C ASP A 314 29.71 -6.88 5.44
N GLU A 315 29.45 -8.17 5.29
CA GLU A 315 28.23 -8.87 5.73
C GLU A 315 27.92 -8.71 7.24
N LYS A 316 28.91 -8.35 8.07
CA LYS A 316 28.74 -8.12 9.51
C LYS A 316 28.47 -6.65 9.83
N GLY A 317 28.52 -5.77 8.83
CA GLY A 317 28.45 -4.32 9.00
C GLY A 317 29.79 -3.71 9.44
N THR A 318 30.89 -4.47 9.37
CA THR A 318 32.23 -3.97 9.69
C THR A 318 32.68 -3.02 8.58
N CYS A 319 33.06 -1.81 8.94
CA CYS A 319 33.67 -0.87 8.00
C CYS A 319 35.01 -1.42 7.50
N LEU A 320 35.13 -1.65 6.20
CA LEU A 320 36.36 -2.14 5.55
C LEU A 320 37.27 -0.98 5.14
N VAL A 321 36.72 -0.04 4.39
CA VAL A 321 37.43 1.11 3.82
C VAL A 321 36.46 2.29 3.81
N ARG A 322 36.97 3.49 4.09
CA ARG A 322 36.22 4.74 3.95
C ARG A 322 37.05 5.75 3.18
N TYR A 323 36.39 6.60 2.40
CA TYR A 323 37.03 7.68 1.67
C TYR A 323 36.15 8.92 1.67
N LYS A 324 36.78 10.08 1.58
CA LYS A 324 36.13 11.36 1.32
C LYS A 324 37.04 12.24 0.48
N GLY A 325 36.47 13.24 -0.14
CA GLY A 325 37.20 14.27 -0.86
C GLY A 325 36.32 15.47 -1.16
N ASP A 326 36.94 16.47 -1.79
CA ASP A 326 36.29 17.71 -2.19
C ASP A 326 36.78 18.14 -3.57
N PHE A 327 35.91 18.82 -4.32
CA PHE A 327 36.23 19.44 -5.59
C PHE A 327 35.22 20.54 -5.93
N ASP A 328 35.58 21.41 -6.89
CA ASP A 328 34.71 22.50 -7.33
C ASP A 328 33.49 21.95 -8.09
N VAL A 329 32.34 21.89 -7.41
CA VAL A 329 31.08 21.38 -7.94
C VAL A 329 29.87 21.92 -7.17
N GLU A 330 28.90 22.48 -7.89
CA GLU A 330 27.63 22.93 -7.30
C GLU A 330 26.52 21.87 -7.36
N ASP A 331 26.69 20.82 -8.18
CA ASP A 331 25.68 19.80 -8.47
C ASP A 331 25.87 18.54 -7.60
N ASN A 332 24.85 18.21 -6.80
CA ASN A 332 24.85 17.02 -5.93
C ASN A 332 25.03 15.71 -6.69
N VAL A 333 24.42 15.60 -7.87
CA VAL A 333 24.49 14.39 -8.71
C VAL A 333 25.92 14.19 -9.19
N ILE A 334 26.59 15.26 -9.62
CA ILE A 334 27.99 15.19 -10.06
C ILE A 334 28.92 14.87 -8.88
N ALA A 335 28.68 15.46 -7.71
CA ALA A 335 29.43 15.12 -6.49
C ALA A 335 29.26 13.64 -6.10
N GLY A 336 28.02 13.11 -6.18
CA GLY A 336 27.73 11.71 -5.91
C GLY A 336 28.33 10.76 -6.95
N LEU A 337 28.31 11.12 -8.24
CA LEU A 337 28.95 10.33 -9.29
C LEU A 337 30.47 10.25 -9.09
N GLU A 338 31.10 11.29 -8.55
CA GLU A 338 32.50 11.26 -8.18
C GLU A 338 32.77 10.32 -7.00
N ALA A 339 31.89 10.29 -5.97
CA ALA A 339 31.95 9.27 -4.94
C ALA A 339 31.87 7.87 -5.54
N LEU A 340 30.86 7.60 -6.38
CA LEU A 340 30.69 6.31 -7.05
C LEU A 340 31.94 5.90 -7.83
N ARG A 341 32.45 6.79 -8.68
CA ARG A 341 33.65 6.56 -9.50
C ARG A 341 34.85 6.15 -8.64
N LEU A 342 35.12 6.89 -7.56
CA LEU A 342 36.25 6.58 -6.67
C LEU A 342 36.05 5.26 -5.92
N GLY A 343 34.82 4.96 -5.49
CA GLY A 343 34.49 3.67 -4.88
C GLY A 343 34.74 2.51 -5.84
N LEU A 344 34.23 2.59 -7.08
CA LEU A 344 34.43 1.54 -8.09
C LEU A 344 35.90 1.37 -8.46
N ALA A 345 36.65 2.46 -8.62
CA ALA A 345 38.10 2.40 -8.88
C ALA A 345 38.83 1.62 -7.78
N ARG A 346 38.48 1.85 -6.52
CA ARG A 346 39.04 1.11 -5.38
C ARG A 346 38.68 -0.38 -5.40
N CYS A 347 37.46 -0.74 -5.79
CA CYS A 347 37.08 -2.15 -5.98
C CYS A 347 37.93 -2.82 -7.06
N VAL A 348 38.13 -2.16 -8.20
CA VAL A 348 38.97 -2.65 -9.31
C VAL A 348 40.44 -2.79 -8.88
N GLU A 349 40.91 -1.95 -7.95
CA GLU A 349 42.24 -2.08 -7.32
C GLU A 349 42.32 -3.15 -6.21
N GLY A 350 41.21 -3.82 -5.89
CA GLY A 350 41.11 -4.83 -4.84
C GLY A 350 41.05 -4.27 -3.41
N LYS A 351 40.56 -3.04 -3.22
CA LYS A 351 40.54 -2.31 -1.94
C LYS A 351 39.17 -1.74 -1.56
N PRO A 352 38.17 -2.56 -1.17
CA PRO A 352 38.29 -3.99 -0.87
C PRO A 352 38.10 -4.87 -2.11
N ASN A 353 38.51 -6.14 -2.01
CA ASN A 353 38.26 -7.13 -3.06
C ASN A 353 36.75 -7.46 -3.09
N ALA A 354 35.99 -6.73 -3.90
CA ALA A 354 34.55 -6.87 -4.06
C ALA A 354 34.24 -7.56 -5.39
N GLU A 355 34.06 -8.88 -5.37
CA GLU A 355 33.56 -9.60 -6.56
C GLU A 355 32.08 -9.26 -6.83
N LYS A 356 31.29 -9.10 -5.76
CA LYS A 356 29.89 -8.66 -5.80
C LYS A 356 29.72 -7.40 -4.95
N LEU A 357 29.21 -6.33 -5.56
CA LEU A 357 29.10 -5.01 -4.96
C LEU A 357 27.65 -4.50 -4.95
N ILE A 358 27.21 -4.04 -3.79
CA ILE A 358 25.99 -3.24 -3.65
C ILE A 358 26.41 -1.79 -3.46
N VAL A 359 25.85 -0.87 -4.25
CA VAL A 359 26.02 0.57 -4.05
C VAL A 359 24.69 1.18 -3.61
N GLU A 360 24.73 1.91 -2.51
CA GLU A 360 23.58 2.62 -1.95
C GLU A 360 23.78 4.12 -1.97
N SER A 361 22.78 4.86 -2.45
CA SER A 361 22.76 6.32 -2.49
C SER A 361 21.39 6.86 -2.11
N ASP A 362 21.37 8.00 -1.43
CA ASP A 362 20.16 8.80 -1.17
C ASP A 362 19.90 9.86 -2.26
N ASP A 363 20.78 9.97 -3.27
CA ASP A 363 20.53 10.73 -4.49
C ASP A 363 19.83 9.85 -5.53
N LEU A 364 18.52 10.05 -5.66
CA LEU A 364 17.70 9.35 -6.63
C LEU A 364 18.17 9.58 -8.07
N THR A 365 18.48 10.81 -8.44
CA THR A 365 18.77 11.16 -9.84
C THR A 365 20.04 10.44 -10.28
N LEU A 366 21.05 10.39 -9.41
CA LEU A 366 22.24 9.58 -9.60
C LEU A 366 21.91 8.10 -9.83
N VAL A 367 21.12 7.50 -8.93
CA VAL A 367 20.75 6.07 -9.02
C VAL A 367 20.06 5.79 -10.35
N GLN A 368 19.12 6.63 -10.76
CA GLN A 368 18.42 6.46 -12.01
C GLN A 368 19.37 6.60 -13.21
N TYR A 369 20.25 7.62 -13.23
CA TYR A 369 21.21 7.81 -14.32
C TYR A 369 22.17 6.63 -14.49
N VAL A 370 22.67 6.06 -13.39
CA VAL A 370 23.52 4.86 -13.45
C VAL A 370 22.74 3.65 -13.97
N ASN A 371 21.46 3.54 -13.63
CA ASN A 371 20.55 2.50 -14.13
C ASN A 371 19.96 2.82 -15.52
N GLY A 372 20.50 3.83 -16.23
CA GLY A 372 20.16 4.17 -17.61
C GLY A 372 18.84 4.92 -17.80
N ARG A 373 18.33 5.63 -16.78
CA ARG A 373 16.99 6.26 -16.80
C ARG A 373 16.98 7.61 -16.05
N PRO A 374 16.25 8.64 -16.49
CA PRO A 374 16.13 9.04 -17.89
C PRO A 374 17.52 9.37 -18.49
N GLU A 375 17.57 9.82 -19.75
CA GLU A 375 18.83 10.23 -20.39
C GLU A 375 19.57 11.30 -19.55
N PRO A 376 20.82 11.04 -19.12
CA PRO A 376 21.61 11.99 -18.35
C PRO A 376 21.94 13.25 -19.16
N ASN A 377 22.07 14.39 -18.48
CA ASN A 377 22.62 15.59 -19.10
C ASN A 377 24.10 15.39 -19.49
N GLU A 378 24.63 16.25 -20.36
CA GLU A 378 26.00 16.13 -20.91
C GLU A 378 27.08 16.00 -19.82
N LYS A 379 27.00 16.81 -18.75
CA LYS A 379 27.97 16.78 -17.63
C LYS A 379 27.92 15.45 -16.88
N ALA A 380 26.72 14.95 -16.60
CA ALA A 380 26.54 13.67 -15.94
C ALA A 380 27.00 12.51 -16.83
N MET A 381 26.67 12.57 -18.14
CA MET A 381 27.08 11.57 -19.13
C MET A 381 28.60 11.45 -19.25
N ASP A 382 29.33 12.57 -19.20
CA ASP A 382 30.79 12.56 -19.22
C ASP A 382 31.40 11.83 -18.02
N LYS A 383 30.80 11.97 -16.83
CA LYS A 383 31.20 11.22 -15.63
C LYS A 383 30.80 9.73 -15.73
N LEU A 384 29.62 9.43 -16.28
CA LEU A 384 29.10 8.08 -16.39
C LEU A 384 29.92 7.18 -17.33
N LYS A 385 30.55 7.74 -18.37
CA LYS A 385 31.42 6.97 -19.29
C LYS A 385 32.50 6.18 -18.54
N GLU A 386 33.19 6.80 -17.59
CA GLU A 386 34.22 6.12 -16.79
C GLU A 386 33.58 5.14 -15.80
N ILE A 387 32.46 5.50 -15.18
CA ILE A 387 31.73 4.65 -14.24
C ILE A 387 31.28 3.35 -14.90
N PHE A 388 30.74 3.39 -16.13
CA PHE A 388 30.33 2.20 -16.86
C PHE A 388 31.51 1.27 -17.16
N VAL A 389 32.65 1.82 -17.57
CA VAL A 389 33.89 1.03 -17.78
C VAL A 389 34.36 0.37 -16.48
N LEU A 390 34.19 1.03 -15.32
CA LEU A 390 34.54 0.45 -14.03
C LEU A 390 33.54 -0.63 -13.59
N LEU A 391 32.24 -0.43 -13.83
CA LEU A 391 31.18 -1.41 -13.52
C LEU A 391 31.36 -2.70 -14.32
N GLU A 392 31.74 -2.62 -15.61
CA GLU A 392 32.02 -3.80 -16.47
C GLU A 392 33.16 -4.69 -15.95
N ARG A 393 34.02 -4.17 -15.05
CA ARG A 393 35.13 -4.93 -14.45
C ARG A 393 34.73 -5.71 -13.20
N LEU A 394 33.53 -5.49 -12.67
CA LEU A 394 33.01 -6.19 -11.51
C LEU A 394 32.11 -7.34 -11.96
N THR A 395 32.16 -8.48 -11.26
CA THR A 395 31.35 -9.65 -11.61
C THR A 395 29.85 -9.37 -11.48
N CYS A 396 29.47 -8.60 -10.46
CA CYS A 396 28.11 -8.09 -10.28
C CYS A 396 28.16 -6.80 -9.46
N ALA A 397 27.53 -5.74 -9.95
CA ALA A 397 27.48 -4.46 -9.27
C ALA A 397 26.10 -3.82 -9.46
N THR A 398 25.44 -3.50 -8.35
CA THR A 398 24.08 -2.95 -8.36
C THR A 398 24.08 -1.59 -7.70
N VAL A 399 23.28 -0.65 -8.22
CA VAL A 399 23.14 0.68 -7.64
C VAL A 399 21.68 0.93 -7.35
N HIS A 400 21.32 1.08 -6.07
CA HIS A 400 19.93 1.29 -5.66
C HIS A 400 19.76 2.43 -4.67
N TYR A 401 18.52 2.92 -4.63
CA TYR A 401 18.13 4.06 -3.82
C TYR A 401 17.83 3.64 -2.37
N ILE A 402 18.32 4.43 -1.42
CA ILE A 402 17.95 4.37 -0.01
C ILE A 402 17.52 5.76 0.49
N TYR A 403 16.84 5.83 1.62
CA TYR A 403 16.49 7.12 2.23
C TYR A 403 17.66 7.68 3.04
N GLU A 404 17.68 9.01 3.22
CA GLU A 404 18.76 9.75 3.87
C GLU A 404 19.15 9.17 5.25
N GLU A 405 18.19 8.67 6.02
CA GLU A 405 18.41 8.06 7.34
C GLU A 405 19.24 6.78 7.26
N ALA A 406 19.01 5.96 6.23
CA ALA A 406 19.79 4.76 6.01
C ALA A 406 21.22 5.08 5.52
N ASN A 407 21.43 6.26 4.93
CA ASN A 407 22.72 6.71 4.40
C ASN A 407 23.52 7.61 5.37
N GLU A 408 23.04 7.79 6.60
CA GLU A 408 23.56 8.74 7.58
C GLU A 408 25.09 8.68 7.74
N ALA A 409 25.66 7.48 7.85
CA ALA A 409 27.10 7.30 8.02
C ALA A 409 27.94 7.90 6.88
N ALA A 410 27.50 7.75 5.62
CA ALA A 410 28.19 8.35 4.48
C ALA A 410 28.02 9.88 4.50
N ARG A 411 26.82 10.39 4.81
CA ARG A 411 26.62 11.84 4.89
C ARG A 411 27.48 12.49 5.97
N GLU A 412 27.52 11.91 7.16
CA GLU A 412 28.34 12.39 8.26
C GLU A 412 29.83 12.39 7.90
N LEU A 413 30.31 11.36 7.20
CA LEU A 413 31.70 11.30 6.75
C LEU A 413 32.06 12.45 5.81
N ALA A 414 31.22 12.76 4.82
CA ALA A 414 31.45 13.88 3.91
C ALA A 414 31.47 15.24 4.63
N LEU A 415 30.59 15.41 5.63
CA LEU A 415 30.44 16.67 6.36
C LEU A 415 31.43 16.82 7.53
N SER A 416 32.11 15.74 7.92
CA SER A 416 33.10 15.76 9.00
C SER A 416 34.38 16.52 8.61
N ASP A 417 35.05 17.11 9.59
CA ASP A 417 36.38 17.72 9.42
C ASP A 417 37.52 16.68 9.49
N GLU A 418 37.24 15.46 9.95
CA GLU A 418 38.27 14.43 10.17
C GLU A 418 38.69 13.74 8.87
N CYS A 419 39.97 13.84 8.49
CA CYS A 419 40.52 13.03 7.40
C CYS A 419 40.45 11.54 7.77
N PRO A 420 39.92 10.66 6.89
CA PRO A 420 39.89 9.24 7.17
C PRO A 420 41.32 8.73 7.35
N SER A 421 41.59 8.16 8.52
CA SER A 421 42.83 7.43 8.81
C SER A 421 42.98 6.31 7.78
N ASN A 422 43.99 6.40 6.92
CA ASN A 422 44.36 5.33 5.98
C ASN A 422 44.61 4.05 6.80
N ALA A 423 43.71 3.08 6.68
CA ALA A 423 43.94 1.70 7.09
C ALA A 423 44.34 0.90 5.85
#